data_AF-A0A2H4U2I5-F1
#
_entry.id   AF-A0A2H4U2I5-F1
#
_cell.length_a   1.000
_cell.length_b   1.000
_cell.length_c   1.000
_cell.angle_alpha   90.00
_cell.angle_beta   90.00
_cell.angle_gamma   90.00
#
_symmetry.space_group_name_H-M   'P 1'
#
loop_
_entity.id
_entity.type
_entity.pdbx_description
1 polymer ?
#
loop_
_entity_poly.entity_id
_entity_poly.type
_entity_poly.pdbx_seq_one_letter_code
_entity_poly.pdbx_strand_id
1 'polypeptide(L)'
;PPNPECPPGTILENGTCKLIQQIDTVCPSGFVEEGNRCVQYLPANKICPPGFNLSGQQCMAPESAELESTCPPNSIFENGKCKVIKNIDMVCPPGYTDSGDDCVLYVAPAKECPPNFILQGLQCIQTSSAPTQPVCPPGTVLQDNACI
;
A
#
# COMPACT_ATOMS: atom_id res chain seq x y z
N PRO A 1 -15.60 49.37 12.20
CA PRO A 1 -15.92 48.12 12.94
C PRO A 1 -14.67 47.24 12.95
N PRO A 2 -14.38 46.52 14.05
CA PRO A 2 -13.24 45.61 14.08
C PRO A 2 -13.42 44.47 13.09
N ASN A 3 -12.34 44.04 12.45
CA ASN A 3 -12.32 42.88 11.57
C ASN A 3 -11.83 41.65 12.34
N PRO A 4 -12.49 40.48 12.26
CA PRO A 4 -11.98 39.26 12.86
C PRO A 4 -10.69 38.81 12.17
N GLU A 5 -9.60 38.71 12.94
CA GLU A 5 -8.36 38.06 12.49
C GLU A 5 -8.12 36.75 13.23
N CYS A 6 -7.52 35.80 12.52
CA CYS A 6 -7.17 34.50 13.05
C CYS A 6 -5.72 34.46 13.55
N PRO A 7 -5.40 33.59 14.54
CA PRO A 7 -4.03 33.39 14.99
C PRO A 7 -3.06 33.02 13.84
N PRO A 8 -1.76 33.33 13.97
CA PRO A 8 -0.76 32.96 12.97
C PRO A 8 -0.81 31.48 12.62
N GLY A 9 -0.72 31.17 11.32
CA GLY A 9 -0.79 29.79 10.81
C GLY A 9 -2.21 29.24 10.62
N THR A 10 -3.25 30.02 10.90
CA THR A 10 -4.65 29.65 10.63
C THR A 10 -5.30 30.61 9.64
N ILE A 11 -6.29 30.12 8.89
CA ILE A 11 -7.03 30.89 7.90
C ILE A 11 -8.47 31.13 8.38
N LEU A 12 -9.00 32.33 8.13
CA LEU A 12 -10.40 32.65 8.42
C LEU A 12 -11.28 32.13 7.28
N GLU A 13 -12.15 31.16 7.56
CA GLU A 13 -13.12 30.64 6.60
C GLU A 13 -14.50 30.54 7.25
N ASN A 14 -15.50 31.19 6.67
CA ASN A 14 -16.88 31.25 7.21
C ASN A 14 -16.96 31.65 8.70
N GLY A 15 -16.16 32.65 9.10
CA GLY A 15 -16.14 33.16 10.48
C GLY A 15 -15.44 32.24 11.49
N THR A 16 -14.77 31.18 11.04
CA THR A 16 -14.04 30.23 11.90
C THR A 16 -12.59 30.13 11.47
N CYS A 17 -11.67 30.03 12.43
CA CYS A 17 -10.25 29.85 12.15
C CYS A 17 -9.93 28.36 11.91
N LYS A 18 -9.32 28.05 10.76
CA LYS A 18 -8.93 26.68 10.38
C LYS A 18 -7.43 26.57 10.22
N LEU A 19 -6.86 25.51 10.78
CA LEU A 19 -5.48 25.10 10.53
C LEU A 19 -5.50 24.06 9.41
N ILE A 20 -4.76 24.33 8.33
CA ILE A 20 -4.61 23.41 7.19
C ILE A 20 -3.23 22.78 7.23
N GLN A 21 -3.18 21.46 7.13
CA GLN A 21 -1.95 20.69 6.97
C GLN A 21 -2.01 19.82 5.70
N GLN A 22 -0.82 19.44 5.22
CA GLN A 22 -0.67 18.49 4.12
C GLN A 22 -1.12 17.09 4.57
N ILE A 23 -1.53 16.28 3.58
CA ILE A 23 -1.85 14.86 3.79
C ILE A 23 -0.55 14.07 3.83
N ASP A 24 -0.46 13.14 4.79
CA ASP A 24 0.57 12.13 4.78
C ASP A 24 0.10 10.92 3.96
N THR A 25 0.99 10.38 3.13
CA THR A 25 0.76 9.14 2.40
C THR A 25 1.50 8.01 3.08
N VAL A 26 0.75 7.04 3.60
CA VAL A 26 1.32 5.92 4.36
C VAL A 26 0.89 4.61 3.75
N CYS A 27 1.81 3.65 3.69
CA CYS A 27 1.47 2.31 3.26
C CYS A 27 0.66 1.56 4.31
N PRO A 28 -0.40 0.83 3.92
CA PRO A 28 -1.16 0.01 4.86
C PRO A 28 -0.27 -1.00 5.58
N SER A 29 -0.71 -1.44 6.76
CA SER A 29 0.03 -2.45 7.53
C SER A 29 0.27 -3.71 6.68
N GLY A 30 1.53 -4.19 6.68
CA GLY A 30 1.96 -5.33 5.88
C GLY A 30 2.41 -5.00 4.45
N PHE A 31 2.40 -3.73 4.05
CA PHE A 31 2.98 -3.25 2.80
C PHE A 31 4.25 -2.44 3.05
N VAL A 32 5.16 -2.48 2.07
CA VAL A 32 6.41 -1.73 2.02
C VAL A 32 6.29 -0.63 0.96
N GLU A 33 6.91 0.52 1.20
CA GLU A 33 6.94 1.62 0.23
C GLU A 33 7.93 1.30 -0.90
N GLU A 34 7.45 1.38 -2.15
CA GLU A 34 8.26 1.20 -3.35
C GLU A 34 7.88 2.27 -4.39
N GLY A 35 8.60 3.39 -4.36
CA GLY A 35 8.28 4.56 -5.16
C GLY A 35 6.96 5.20 -4.72
N ASN A 36 6.02 5.42 -5.65
CA ASN A 36 4.70 5.99 -5.35
C ASN A 36 3.62 4.94 -5.05
N ARG A 37 4.03 3.71 -4.71
CA ARG A 37 3.14 2.56 -4.50
C ARG A 37 3.56 1.80 -3.25
N CYS A 38 2.61 1.05 -2.72
CA CYS A 38 2.85 0.14 -1.62
C CYS A 38 2.82 -1.28 -2.15
N VAL A 39 3.86 -2.05 -1.85
CA VAL A 39 4.04 -3.43 -2.32
C VAL A 39 3.98 -4.41 -1.16
N GLN A 40 3.32 -5.54 -1.38
CA GLN A 40 3.37 -6.68 -0.47
C GLN A 40 3.85 -7.91 -1.23
N TYR A 41 4.82 -8.60 -0.64
CA TYR A 41 5.38 -9.85 -1.16
C TYR A 41 4.82 -11.02 -0.36
N LEU A 42 4.37 -12.06 -1.06
CA LEU A 42 4.00 -13.34 -0.49
C LEU A 42 4.75 -14.46 -1.21
N PRO A 43 5.16 -15.52 -0.50
CA PRO A 43 5.76 -16.67 -1.14
C PRO A 43 4.77 -17.33 -2.10
N ALA A 44 5.21 -17.63 -3.32
CA ALA A 44 4.41 -18.37 -4.28
C ALA A 44 4.23 -19.82 -3.84
N ASN A 45 3.04 -20.38 -4.09
CA ASN A 45 2.81 -21.81 -3.89
C ASN A 45 3.44 -22.57 -5.05
N LYS A 46 4.38 -23.45 -4.72
CA LYS A 46 5.03 -24.36 -5.68
C LYS A 46 4.18 -25.60 -5.83
N ILE A 47 3.53 -25.76 -6.99
CA ILE A 47 2.68 -26.91 -7.28
C ILE A 47 3.20 -27.69 -8.49
N CYS A 48 2.92 -28.98 -8.49
CA CYS A 48 3.20 -29.83 -9.64
C CYS A 48 1.95 -30.01 -10.49
N PRO A 49 2.09 -30.14 -11.82
CA PRO A 49 1.00 -30.53 -12.69
C PRO A 49 0.31 -31.81 -12.21
N PRO A 50 -1.00 -31.99 -12.51
CA PRO A 50 -1.72 -33.21 -12.14
C PRO A 50 -0.97 -34.47 -12.57
N GLY A 51 -0.82 -35.42 -11.65
CA GLY A 51 -0.11 -36.69 -11.88
C GLY A 51 1.40 -36.65 -11.59
N PHE A 52 1.95 -35.52 -11.12
CA PHE A 52 3.35 -35.40 -10.70
C PHE A 52 3.45 -35.06 -9.22
N ASN A 53 4.51 -35.54 -8.57
CA ASN A 53 4.83 -35.25 -7.17
C ASN A 53 6.05 -34.33 -7.09
N LEU A 54 6.03 -33.40 -6.13
CA LEU A 54 7.17 -32.53 -5.88
C LEU A 54 8.30 -33.34 -5.25
N SER A 55 9.47 -33.32 -5.89
CA SER A 55 10.70 -33.93 -5.37
C SER A 55 11.86 -32.96 -5.54
N GLY A 56 12.26 -32.33 -4.44
CA GLY A 56 13.27 -31.27 -4.44
C GLY A 56 12.78 -30.03 -5.19
N GLN A 57 13.41 -29.72 -6.32
CA GLN A 57 13.09 -28.57 -7.17
C GLN A 57 12.38 -28.95 -8.48
N GLN A 58 11.93 -30.20 -8.60
CA GLN A 58 11.32 -30.73 -9.82
C GLN A 58 10.05 -31.53 -9.53
N CYS A 59 9.16 -31.58 -10.51
CA CYS A 59 7.97 -32.40 -10.48
C CYS A 59 8.24 -33.74 -11.15
N MET A 60 8.11 -34.84 -10.43
CA MET A 60 8.41 -36.19 -10.91
C MET A 60 7.14 -37.05 -11.03
N ALA A 61 7.03 -37.76 -12.14
CA ALA A 61 5.97 -38.75 -12.31
C ALA A 61 6.16 -39.94 -11.33
N PRO A 62 5.08 -40.50 -10.77
CA PRO A 62 5.18 -41.60 -9.79
C PRO A 62 5.75 -42.89 -10.40
N GLU A 63 5.51 -43.17 -11.68
CA GLU A 63 6.11 -44.28 -12.44
C GLU A 63 6.03 -43.98 -13.94
N SER A 64 7.13 -44.12 -14.68
CA SER A 64 7.06 -44.24 -16.15
C SER A 64 7.55 -45.64 -16.52
N ALA A 65 6.70 -46.36 -17.23
CA ALA A 65 6.82 -47.80 -17.41
C ALA A 65 7.08 -48.15 -18.87
N GLU A 66 8.20 -47.73 -19.44
CA GLU A 66 8.79 -48.37 -20.62
C GLU A 66 10.32 -48.33 -20.50
N LEU A 67 10.94 -49.53 -20.49
CA LEU A 67 12.39 -49.68 -20.62
C LEU A 67 12.77 -49.40 -22.08
N GLU A 68 12.88 -48.13 -22.45
CA GLU A 68 13.64 -47.75 -23.64
C GLU A 68 15.14 -47.90 -23.33
N SER A 69 15.95 -48.30 -24.32
CA SER A 69 17.42 -48.41 -24.16
C SER A 69 18.10 -47.09 -23.75
N THR A 70 17.36 -45.98 -23.84
CA THR A 70 17.75 -44.66 -23.35
C THR A 70 16.49 -43.93 -22.89
N CYS A 71 16.56 -43.24 -21.75
CA CYS A 71 15.41 -42.49 -21.26
C CYS A 71 15.02 -41.34 -22.21
N PRO A 72 13.73 -41.07 -22.42
CA PRO A 72 13.27 -40.00 -23.30
C PRO A 72 13.73 -38.62 -22.78
N PRO A 73 13.77 -37.58 -23.65
CA PRO A 73 14.05 -36.22 -23.22
C PRO A 73 13.15 -35.79 -22.06
N ASN A 74 13.68 -34.99 -21.13
CA ASN A 74 12.99 -34.57 -19.90
C ASN A 74 12.59 -35.74 -18.99
N SER A 75 13.45 -36.76 -18.90
CA SER A 75 13.33 -37.81 -17.89
C SER A 75 14.69 -38.18 -17.30
N ILE A 76 14.67 -38.70 -16.08
CA ILE A 76 15.85 -39.16 -15.35
C ILE A 76 15.80 -40.67 -15.15
N PHE A 77 16.95 -41.35 -15.19
CA PHE A 77 17.03 -42.77 -14.88
C PHE A 77 17.25 -42.95 -13.38
N GLU A 78 16.28 -43.53 -12.67
CA GLU A 78 16.33 -43.75 -11.23
C GLU A 78 15.72 -45.12 -10.91
N ASN A 79 16.42 -45.94 -10.12
CA ASN A 79 15.99 -47.29 -9.72
C ASN A 79 15.60 -48.22 -10.87
N GLY A 80 16.34 -48.19 -11.99
CA GLY A 80 16.08 -49.08 -13.12
C GLY A 80 14.88 -48.66 -13.98
N LYS A 81 14.29 -47.50 -13.73
CA LYS A 81 13.17 -46.94 -14.49
C LYS A 81 13.49 -45.51 -14.92
N CYS A 82 12.94 -45.09 -16.06
CA CYS A 82 12.91 -43.68 -16.41
C CYS A 82 11.80 -43.00 -15.60
N LYS A 83 11.98 -41.74 -15.22
CA LYS A 83 10.97 -40.90 -14.57
C LYS A 83 10.89 -39.57 -15.29
N VAL A 84 9.71 -39.26 -15.83
CA VAL A 84 9.47 -37.97 -16.50
C VAL A 84 9.53 -36.85 -15.46
N ILE A 85 10.26 -35.79 -15.80
CA ILE A 85 10.36 -34.58 -15.00
C ILE A 85 9.58 -33.44 -15.68
N LYS A 86 8.95 -32.61 -14.87
CA LYS A 86 8.32 -31.35 -15.28
C LYS A 86 8.76 -30.20 -14.39
N ASN A 87 8.59 -28.99 -14.92
CA ASN A 87 8.79 -27.77 -14.17
C ASN A 87 7.72 -27.63 -13.08
N ILE A 88 8.09 -26.93 -12.02
CA ILE A 88 7.16 -26.48 -10.97
C ILE A 88 6.35 -25.32 -11.54
N ASP A 89 5.05 -25.34 -11.32
CA ASP A 89 4.20 -24.19 -11.57
C ASP A 89 4.15 -23.35 -10.29
N MET A 90 4.35 -22.04 -10.45
CA MET A 90 4.23 -21.06 -9.37
C MET A 90 2.83 -20.47 -9.39
N VAL A 91 2.13 -20.59 -8.28
CA VAL A 91 0.74 -20.14 -8.18
C VAL A 91 0.61 -19.09 -7.09
N CYS A 92 0.08 -17.94 -7.49
CA CYS A 92 -0.19 -16.83 -6.60
C CYS A 92 -1.60 -16.87 -6.04
N PRO A 93 -1.79 -16.41 -4.78
CA PRO A 93 -3.12 -16.24 -4.21
C PRO A 93 -3.93 -15.20 -5.00
N PRO A 94 -5.27 -15.26 -4.94
CA PRO A 94 -6.12 -14.32 -5.66
C PRO A 94 -5.74 -12.86 -5.37
N GLY A 95 -5.61 -12.06 -6.43
CA GLY A 95 -5.23 -10.64 -6.35
C GLY A 95 -3.72 -10.38 -6.42
N TYR A 96 -2.86 -11.39 -6.27
CA TYR A 96 -1.42 -11.25 -6.44
C TYR A 96 -0.98 -11.61 -7.85
N THR A 97 0.10 -10.97 -8.30
CA THR A 97 0.74 -11.19 -9.60
C THR A 97 2.07 -11.88 -9.42
N ASP A 98 2.42 -12.78 -10.34
CA ASP A 98 3.71 -13.46 -10.34
C ASP A 98 4.84 -12.48 -10.75
N SER A 99 5.86 -12.36 -9.90
CA SER A 99 7.08 -11.58 -10.16
C SER A 99 8.32 -12.45 -10.39
N GLY A 100 8.16 -13.77 -10.57
CA GLY A 100 9.21 -14.74 -10.84
C GLY A 100 9.53 -15.63 -9.65
N ASP A 101 9.82 -15.04 -8.48
CA ASP A 101 10.12 -15.78 -7.25
C ASP A 101 9.03 -15.62 -6.17
N ASP A 102 8.37 -14.45 -6.17
CA ASP A 102 7.34 -14.06 -5.22
C ASP A 102 6.08 -13.59 -5.92
N CYS A 103 4.98 -13.67 -5.18
CA CYS A 103 3.71 -13.10 -5.53
C CYS A 103 3.61 -11.67 -4.99
N VAL A 104 3.37 -10.71 -5.87
CA VAL A 104 3.32 -9.29 -5.53
C VAL A 104 1.92 -8.72 -5.65
N LEU A 105 1.56 -7.87 -4.69
CA LEU A 105 0.36 -7.04 -4.74
C LEU A 105 0.75 -5.58 -4.56
N TYR A 106 0.32 -4.75 -5.50
CA TYR A 106 0.54 -3.32 -5.44
C TYR A 106 -0.74 -2.56 -5.13
N VAL A 107 -0.69 -1.68 -4.14
CA VAL A 107 -1.79 -0.79 -3.76
C VAL A 107 -1.32 0.66 -3.73
N ALA A 108 -2.27 1.58 -3.84
CA ALA A 108 -1.99 2.99 -3.61
C ALA A 108 -1.79 3.24 -2.10
N PRO A 109 -0.88 4.15 -1.70
CA PRO A 109 -0.77 4.55 -0.31
C PRO A 109 -2.08 5.15 0.19
N ALA A 110 -2.39 4.89 1.46
CA ALA A 110 -3.52 5.51 2.12
C ALA A 110 -3.23 6.98 2.39
N LYS A 111 -4.27 7.81 2.28
CA LYS A 111 -4.22 9.22 2.67
C LYS A 111 -4.65 9.31 4.11
N GLU A 112 -3.74 9.70 4.98
CA GLU A 112 -4.02 9.84 6.40
C GLU A 112 -3.74 11.28 6.83
N CYS A 113 -4.59 11.75 7.75
CA CYS A 113 -4.39 13.04 8.40
C CYS A 113 -3.74 12.84 9.77
N PRO A 114 -2.87 13.76 10.19
CA PRO A 114 -2.33 13.76 11.55
C PRO A 114 -3.44 13.73 12.59
N PRO A 115 -3.16 13.24 13.82
CA PRO A 115 -4.14 13.20 14.89
C PRO A 115 -4.82 14.56 15.09
N ASN A 116 -6.15 14.56 15.24
CA ASN A 116 -7.02 15.73 15.42
C ASN A 116 -7.26 16.60 14.18
N PHE A 117 -6.87 16.15 12.99
CA PHE A 117 -7.27 16.75 11.71
C PHE A 117 -8.32 15.89 11.01
N ILE A 118 -9.21 16.55 10.26
CA ILE A 118 -10.25 15.91 9.46
C ILE A 118 -9.87 16.05 7.99
N LEU A 119 -9.94 14.94 7.25
CA LEU A 119 -9.71 14.95 5.81
C LEU A 119 -10.87 15.68 5.09
N GLN A 120 -10.55 16.81 4.45
CA GLN A 120 -11.46 17.53 3.55
C GLN A 120 -10.79 17.64 2.17
N GLY A 121 -11.23 16.79 1.22
CA GLY A 121 -10.66 16.72 -0.12
C GLY A 121 -9.21 16.20 -0.13
N LEU A 122 -8.26 17.08 -0.43
CA LEU A 122 -6.81 16.80 -0.41
C LEU A 122 -6.07 17.53 0.73
N GLN A 123 -6.81 17.98 1.74
CA GLN A 123 -6.26 18.74 2.86
C GLN A 123 -6.70 18.16 4.19
N CYS A 124 -5.81 18.22 5.17
CA CYS A 124 -6.11 17.90 6.55
C CYS A 124 -6.47 19.20 7.27
N ILE A 125 -7.71 19.28 7.76
CA ILE A 125 -8.25 20.51 8.34
C ILE A 125 -8.60 20.26 9.80
N GLN A 126 -8.03 21.08 10.66
CA GLN A 126 -8.44 21.18 12.06
C GLN A 126 -9.14 22.51 12.25
N THR A 127 -10.42 22.46 12.66
CA THR A 127 -11.14 23.67 13.02
C THR A 127 -10.67 24.07 14.42
N SER A 128 -10.01 25.21 14.52
CA SER A 128 -9.63 25.76 15.81
C SER A 128 -10.84 26.50 16.37
N SER A 129 -11.24 26.18 17.60
CA SER A 129 -12.19 26.99 18.37
C SER A 129 -11.55 28.26 18.93
N ALA A 130 -10.31 28.61 18.51
CA ALA A 130 -9.69 29.85 18.91
C ALA A 130 -10.56 31.04 18.45
N PRO A 131 -10.97 31.92 19.38
CA PRO A 131 -11.80 33.06 19.02
C PRO A 131 -11.02 33.98 18.08
N THR A 132 -11.69 34.44 17.02
CA THR A 132 -11.17 35.50 16.17
C THR A 132 -10.92 36.74 17.02
N GLN A 133 -9.74 37.34 16.91
CA GLN A 133 -9.45 38.57 17.63
C GLN A 133 -9.94 39.78 16.81
N PRO A 134 -10.69 40.71 17.42
CA PRO A 134 -11.10 41.93 16.74
C PRO A 134 -9.90 42.84 16.51
N VAL A 135 -9.59 43.15 15.25
CA VAL A 135 -8.50 44.04 14.85
C VAL A 135 -9.04 45.32 14.25
N CYS A 136 -8.49 46.45 14.72
CA CYS A 136 -8.92 47.78 14.34
C CYS A 136 -8.05 48.37 13.22
N PRO A 137 -8.63 49.21 12.35
CA PRO A 137 -7.88 49.85 11.26
C PRO A 137 -6.78 50.80 11.79
N PRO A 138 -5.77 51.12 10.95
CA PRO A 138 -4.67 51.99 11.35
C PRO A 138 -5.15 53.33 11.90
N GLY A 139 -4.65 53.72 13.08
CA GLY A 139 -5.01 54.98 13.74
C GLY A 139 -6.20 54.90 14.70
N THR A 140 -6.79 53.72 14.91
CA THR A 140 -7.86 53.49 15.91
C THR A 140 -7.44 52.45 16.94
N VAL A 141 -8.01 52.53 18.14
CA VAL A 141 -7.76 51.55 19.22
C VAL A 141 -9.03 50.75 19.52
N LEU A 142 -8.84 49.48 19.87
CA LEU A 142 -9.95 48.63 20.29
C LEU A 142 -10.35 49.01 21.73
N GLN A 143 -11.57 49.53 21.90
CA GLN A 143 -12.18 49.81 23.21
C GLN A 143 -13.62 49.30 23.21
N ASP A 144 -13.99 48.50 24.21
CA ASP A 144 -15.36 47.95 24.39
C ASP A 144 -15.95 47.29 23.11
N ASN A 145 -15.11 46.50 22.42
CA ASN A 145 -15.47 45.81 21.18
C ASN A 145 -15.81 46.74 19.99
N ALA A 146 -15.45 48.02 20.10
CA ALA A 146 -15.53 49.04 19.06
C ALA A 146 -14.13 49.60 18.75
N CYS A 147 -13.95 50.09 17.53
CA CYS A 147 -12.73 50.83 17.17
C CYS A 147 -13.01 52.32 17.31
N ILE A 148 -12.21 53.00 18.14
CA ILE A 148 -12.31 54.43 18.44
C ILE A 148 -11.06 55.20 18.02
#